data_AF-A0A6A4H591-F1
#
_entry.id   AF-A0A6A4H591-F1
#
_cell.length_a   1.000
_cell.length_b   1.000
_cell.length_c   1.000
_cell.angle_alpha   90.00
_cell.angle_beta   90.00
_cell.angle_gamma   90.00
#
_symmetry.space_group_name_H-M   'P 1'
#
loop_
_entity.id
_entity.type
_entity.pdbx_description
1 polymer ?
#
loop_
_entity_poly.entity_id
_entity_poly.type
_entity_poly.pdbx_seq_one_letter_code
_entity_poly.pdbx_strand_id
1 'polypeptide(L)'
;MMEHFGTGNQYEQGGAYSYGGSQFANSSNFGIYGGTFINAQDSSNVTIQSHDPIQKIRDWLKAPDCSTNFDTAANKKTAGTGSWIIEHPKYIKWKNNGGLLWIQGKGEWS
;
A
#
# COMPACT_ATOMS: atom_id res chain seq x y z
N MET A 1 2.86 -32.85 -11.81
CA MET A 1 2.13 -32.05 -10.82
C MET A 1 2.41 -30.60 -11.15
N MET A 2 1.52 -29.97 -11.92
CA MET A 2 1.54 -28.56 -12.26
C MET A 2 0.15 -28.02 -11.94
N GLU A 3 0.07 -27.05 -11.05
CA GLU A 3 -1.19 -26.38 -10.72
C GLU A 3 -1.44 -25.30 -11.78
N HIS A 4 -2.52 -25.47 -12.53
CA HIS A 4 -3.04 -24.47 -13.46
C HIS A 4 -3.81 -23.41 -12.66
N PHE A 5 -3.29 -22.19 -12.61
CA PHE A 5 -4.02 -21.04 -12.09
C PHE A 5 -5.12 -20.63 -13.07
N GLY A 6 -6.37 -20.80 -12.63
CA GLY A 6 -7.58 -20.45 -13.37
C GLY A 6 -7.73 -18.94 -13.56
N THR A 7 -8.19 -18.60 -14.76
CA THR A 7 -8.47 -17.26 -15.28
C THR A 7 -9.57 -16.52 -14.55
N GLY A 8 -9.29 -15.25 -14.23
CA GLY A 8 -10.21 -14.12 -14.42
C GLY A 8 -11.34 -13.96 -13.41
N ASN A 9 -11.21 -12.95 -12.55
CA ASN A 9 -12.31 -12.44 -11.73
C ASN A 9 -13.53 -12.14 -12.61
N GLN A 10 -14.59 -12.93 -12.45
CA GLN A 10 -15.90 -12.60 -12.96
C GLN A 10 -16.44 -11.44 -12.12
N TYR A 11 -16.44 -10.24 -12.68
CA TYR A 11 -17.16 -9.11 -12.13
C TYR A 11 -18.65 -9.47 -12.22
N GLU A 12 -19.26 -9.76 -11.08
CA GLU A 12 -20.70 -9.89 -10.96
C GLU A 12 -21.35 -8.62 -11.52
N GLN A 13 -22.15 -8.79 -12.58
CA GLN A 13 -22.97 -7.70 -13.09
C GLN A 13 -23.98 -7.32 -12.00
N GLY A 14 -23.67 -6.25 -11.27
CA GLY A 14 -24.57 -5.68 -10.28
C GLY A 14 -25.94 -5.43 -10.92
N GLY A 15 -26.97 -6.05 -10.34
CA GLY A 15 -28.33 -6.00 -10.87
C GLY A 15 -28.79 -4.56 -11.10
N ALA A 16 -29.46 -4.34 -12.24
CA ALA A 16 -30.10 -3.07 -12.54
C ALA A 16 -31.25 -2.84 -11.53
N TYR A 17 -31.00 -2.04 -10.50
CA TYR A 17 -32.03 -1.59 -9.57
C TYR A 17 -32.98 -0.64 -10.32
N SER A 18 -34.17 -1.14 -10.68
CA SER A 18 -35.20 -0.35 -11.33
C SER A 18 -35.83 0.62 -10.33
N TYR A 19 -35.26 1.82 -10.23
CA TYR A 19 -35.99 2.96 -9.67
C TYR A 19 -36.97 3.44 -10.73
N GLY A 20 -38.26 3.24 -10.46
CA GLY A 20 -39.38 3.58 -11.35
C GLY A 20 -39.40 5.07 -11.67
N GLY A 21 -38.74 5.43 -12.76
CA GLY A 21 -38.68 6.76 -13.34
C GLY A 21 -37.77 6.66 -14.56
N SER A 22 -38.36 6.69 -15.75
CA SER A 22 -37.60 6.66 -16.99
C SER A 22 -36.90 8.01 -17.17
N GLN A 23 -35.77 8.22 -16.49
CA GLN A 23 -34.95 9.44 -16.51
C GLN A 23 -34.57 9.88 -17.94
N PHE A 24 -34.68 8.96 -18.90
CA PHE A 24 -34.28 9.11 -20.30
C PHE A 24 -35.41 8.76 -21.29
N ALA A 25 -36.68 8.89 -20.90
CA ALA A 25 -37.84 8.43 -21.69
C ALA A 25 -37.91 8.97 -23.13
N ASN A 26 -37.35 10.17 -23.35
CA ASN A 26 -37.38 10.86 -24.64
C ASN A 26 -35.99 11.06 -25.25
N SER A 27 -34.93 10.46 -24.69
CA SER A 27 -33.60 10.57 -25.28
C SER A 27 -33.38 9.47 -26.32
N SER A 28 -32.98 9.86 -27.52
CA SER A 28 -32.35 8.97 -28.50
C SER A 28 -30.84 9.14 -28.46
N ASN A 29 -30.08 8.15 -28.93
CA ASN A 29 -28.62 8.23 -29.12
C ASN A 29 -27.77 8.40 -27.84
N PHE A 30 -28.28 8.05 -26.67
CA PHE A 30 -27.57 8.16 -25.38
C PHE A 30 -27.51 6.81 -24.66
N GLY A 31 -26.35 6.46 -24.09
CA GLY A 31 -26.16 5.25 -23.30
C GLY A 31 -25.09 5.40 -22.21
N ILE A 32 -25.26 4.65 -21.12
CA ILE A 32 -24.30 4.59 -20.00
C ILE A 32 -23.83 3.13 -19.86
N TYR A 33 -22.52 2.90 -20.02
CA TYR A 33 -21.92 1.58 -19.90
C TYR A 33 -20.71 1.65 -18.97
N GLY A 34 -20.76 0.96 -17.83
CA GLY A 34 -19.60 0.84 -16.93
C GLY A 34 -18.97 2.16 -16.47
N GLY A 35 -19.75 3.25 -16.36
CA GLY A 35 -19.26 4.58 -16.02
C GLY A 35 -18.82 5.46 -17.20
N THR A 36 -18.97 4.96 -18.43
CA THR A 36 -18.72 5.70 -19.68
C THR A 36 -20.03 6.21 -20.27
N PHE A 37 -20.08 7.49 -20.58
CA PHE A 37 -21.17 8.17 -21.29
C PHE A 37 -20.85 8.23 -22.78
N ILE A 38 -21.77 7.72 -23.60
CA ILE A 38 -21.62 7.63 -25.06
C ILE A 38 -22.75 8.43 -25.72
N ASN A 39 -22.39 9.30 -26.66
CA ASN A 39 -23.30 9.93 -27.61
C ASN A 39 -23.14 9.24 -28.97
N ALA A 40 -24.21 8.73 -29.58
CA ALA A 40 -24.10 8.01 -30.86
C ALA A 40 -23.88 8.94 -32.08
N GLN A 41 -24.04 10.24 -31.92
CA GLN A 41 -23.86 11.26 -32.96
C GLN A 41 -22.54 12.03 -32.85
N ASP A 42 -21.81 11.84 -31.75
CA ASP A 42 -20.52 12.46 -31.50
C ASP A 42 -19.51 11.38 -31.13
N SER A 43 -18.36 11.38 -31.78
CA SER A 43 -17.30 10.40 -31.51
C SER A 43 -16.62 10.61 -30.15
N SER A 44 -17.01 11.64 -29.39
CA SER A 44 -16.50 11.88 -28.04
C SER A 44 -17.14 10.92 -27.02
N ASN A 45 -16.30 10.31 -26.19
CA ASN A 45 -16.72 9.54 -25.03
C ASN A 45 -16.29 10.29 -23.76
N VAL A 46 -17.18 10.36 -22.77
CA VAL A 46 -16.83 10.91 -21.45
C VAL A 46 -16.77 9.75 -20.48
N THR A 47 -15.57 9.45 -19.98
CA THR A 47 -15.37 8.39 -18.98
C THR A 47 -15.23 9.02 -17.60
N ILE A 48 -16.05 8.58 -16.63
CA ILE A 48 -15.83 8.95 -15.22
C ILE A 48 -14.60 8.20 -14.74
N GLN A 49 -13.49 8.91 -14.54
CA GLN A 49 -12.28 8.32 -13.96
C GLN A 49 -12.54 7.98 -12.49
N SER A 50 -12.89 6.73 -12.21
CA SER A 50 -12.83 6.21 -10.85
C SER A 50 -11.38 6.17 -10.41
N HIS A 51 -11.00 6.96 -9.41
CA HIS A 51 -9.66 6.88 -8.82
C HIS A 51 -9.49 5.49 -8.20
N ASP A 52 -8.39 4.80 -8.49
CA ASP A 52 -8.10 3.50 -7.87
C ASP A 52 -7.81 3.71 -6.37
N PRO A 53 -8.77 3.38 -5.47
CA PRO A 53 -8.58 3.60 -4.05
C PRO A 53 -7.48 2.69 -3.49
N ILE A 54 -7.22 1.54 -4.13
CA ILE A 54 -6.19 0.59 -3.72
C ILE A 54 -4.81 1.18 -3.96
N GLN A 55 -4.61 1.86 -5.10
CA GLN A 55 -3.33 2.52 -5.38
C GLN A 55 -3.04 3.62 -4.35
N LYS A 56 -4.06 4.41 -3.99
CA LYS A 56 -3.92 5.46 -2.97
C LYS A 56 -3.58 4.89 -1.59
N ILE A 57 -4.22 3.78 -1.20
CA ILE A 57 -3.91 3.09 0.06
C ILE A 57 -2.48 2.52 0.03
N ARG A 58 -2.05 1.93 -1.09
CA ARG A 58 -0.68 1.43 -1.27
C ARG A 58 0.36 2.54 -1.14
N ASP A 59 0.07 3.72 -1.70
CA ASP A 59 0.96 4.87 -1.61
C ASP A 59 1.06 5.40 -0.16
N TRP A 60 -0.03 5.39 0.61
CA TRP A 60 -0.02 5.74 2.03
C TRP A 60 0.77 4.75 2.89
N LEU A 61 0.70 3.46 2.58
CA LEU A 61 1.41 2.41 3.30
C LEU A 61 2.87 2.24 2.85
N LYS A 62 3.27 2.92 1.77
CA LYS A 62 4.64 2.85 1.26
C LYS A 62 5.60 3.38 2.30
N ALA A 63 6.58 2.57 2.69
CA ALA A 63 7.63 3.01 3.59
C ALA A 63 8.38 4.22 2.99
N PRO A 64 8.74 5.22 3.81
CA PRO A 64 9.60 6.30 3.37
C PRO A 64 10.97 5.74 2.98
N ASP A 65 11.68 6.45 2.10
CA ASP A 65 13.09 6.14 1.87
C ASP A 65 13.91 6.49 3.12
N CYS A 66 14.53 5.48 3.72
CA CYS A 66 15.33 5.60 4.94
C CYS A 66 16.81 5.89 4.66
N SER A 67 17.24 5.99 3.39
CA SER A 67 18.64 6.20 2.98
C SER A 67 19.28 7.40 3.66
N THR A 68 18.61 8.56 3.64
CA THR A 68 19.12 9.80 4.22
C THR A 68 19.32 9.70 5.73
N ASN A 69 18.39 9.04 6.43
CA ASN A 69 18.50 8.81 7.87
C ASN A 69 19.64 7.85 8.19
N PHE A 70 19.81 6.79 7.40
CA PHE A 70 20.92 5.86 7.51
C PHE A 70 22.26 6.57 7.34
N ASP A 71 22.43 7.34 6.26
CA ASP A 71 23.68 8.06 5.97
C ASP A 71 24.01 9.07 7.07
N THR A 72 23.00 9.82 7.52
CA THR A 72 23.17 10.78 8.63
C THR A 72 23.63 10.08 9.90
N ALA A 73 23.02 8.95 10.26
CA ALA A 73 23.43 8.18 11.44
C ALA A 73 24.84 7.58 11.26
N ALA A 74 25.15 7.06 10.07
CA ALA A 74 26.44 6.50 9.74
C ALA A 74 27.56 7.53 9.78
N ASN A 75 27.29 8.78 9.39
CA ASN A 75 28.24 9.89 9.43
C ASN A 75 28.41 10.47 10.84
N LYS A 76 27.34 10.49 11.65
CA LYS A 76 27.37 11.04 13.03
C LYS A 76 27.88 10.05 14.07
N LYS A 77 27.88 8.75 13.79
CA LYS A 77 28.36 7.75 14.76
C LYS A 77 29.85 7.91 15.03
N THR A 78 30.25 7.70 16.27
CA THR A 78 31.66 7.55 16.63
C THR A 78 32.06 6.08 16.45
N ALA A 79 33.15 5.83 15.71
CA ALA A 79 33.66 4.47 15.50
C ALA A 79 33.99 3.79 16.84
N GLY A 80 33.64 2.51 16.98
CA GLY A 80 33.84 1.72 18.20
C GLY A 80 32.79 1.96 19.30
N THR A 81 32.01 3.04 19.24
CA THR A 81 30.90 3.24 20.18
C THR A 81 29.83 2.18 19.97
N GLY A 82 29.39 1.57 21.07
CA GLY A 82 28.42 0.47 21.04
C GLY A 82 29.04 -0.90 20.76
N SER A 83 30.34 -1.02 20.43
CA SER A 83 30.97 -2.35 20.30
C SER A 83 30.90 -3.17 21.61
N TRP A 84 30.99 -2.48 22.74
CA TRP A 84 30.93 -3.08 24.07
C TRP A 84 29.67 -3.91 24.33
N ILE A 85 28.53 -3.58 23.70
CA ILE A 85 27.29 -4.32 23.91
C ILE A 85 27.16 -5.52 22.97
N ILE A 86 27.59 -5.39 21.72
CA ILE A 86 27.50 -6.46 20.73
C ILE A 86 28.49 -7.60 21.00
N GLU A 87 29.59 -7.30 21.70
CA GLU A 87 30.58 -8.28 22.16
C GLU A 87 30.22 -8.86 23.54
N HIS A 88 29.23 -8.29 24.24
CA HIS A 88 28.89 -8.72 25.59
C HIS A 88 28.26 -10.13 25.59
N PRO A 89 28.67 -11.05 26.48
CA PRO A 89 28.18 -12.44 26.50
C PRO A 89 26.65 -12.56 26.62
N LYS A 90 26.00 -11.66 27.38
CA LYS A 90 24.53 -11.63 27.49
C LYS A 90 23.85 -11.32 26.16
N TYR A 91 24.41 -10.41 25.36
CA TYR A 91 23.89 -10.10 24.04
C TYR A 91 24.08 -11.29 23.09
N ILE A 92 25.27 -11.90 23.08
CA ILE A 92 25.54 -13.08 22.24
C ILE A 92 24.58 -14.23 22.57
N LYS A 93 24.36 -14.50 23.86
CA LYS A 93 23.39 -15.52 24.31
C LYS A 93 21.96 -15.19 23.88
N TRP A 94 21.52 -13.95 24.06
CA TRP A 94 20.20 -13.51 23.61
C TRP A 94 20.05 -13.61 22.08
N LYS A 95 21.06 -13.19 21.32
CA LYS A 95 21.06 -13.25 19.85
C LYS A 95 20.84 -14.68 19.33
N ASN A 96 21.43 -15.67 20.00
CA ASN A 96 21.32 -17.07 19.60
C ASN A 96 20.05 -17.76 20.10
N ASN A 97 19.50 -17.32 21.23
CA ASN A 97 18.43 -18.04 21.92
C ASN A 97 17.08 -17.29 21.92
N GLY A 98 17.06 -16.02 21.51
CA GLY A 98 15.91 -15.14 21.58
C GLY A 98 15.53 -14.75 23.03
N GLY A 99 14.27 -14.31 23.19
CA GLY A 99 13.71 -13.87 24.46
C GLY A 99 13.86 -12.37 24.71
N LEU A 100 13.73 -11.96 25.98
CA LEU A 100 13.78 -10.57 26.40
C LEU A 100 15.19 -10.21 26.92
N LEU A 101 15.79 -9.16 26.35
CA LEU A 101 17.04 -8.58 26.82
C LEU A 101 16.81 -7.11 27.15
N TRP A 102 16.97 -6.75 28.43
CA TRP A 102 16.96 -5.36 28.88
C TRP A 102 18.37 -4.78 28.78
N ILE A 103 18.47 -3.65 28.10
CA ILE A 103 19.70 -2.89 27.93
C ILE A 103 19.53 -1.58 28.66
N GLN A 104 20.41 -1.31 29.62
CA GLN A 104 20.47 -0.05 30.32
C GLN A 104 21.79 0.65 29.95
N GLY A 105 21.68 1.87 29.44
CA GLY A 105 22.86 2.72 29.23
C GLY A 105 23.52 3.08 30.56
N LYS A 106 24.80 3.44 30.53
CA LYS A 106 25.49 4.01 31.68
C LYS A 106 24.96 5.45 31.88
N GLY A 107 23.91 5.61 32.67
CA GLY A 107 23.52 6.90 33.21
C GLY A 107 24.42 7.20 34.39
N GLU A 108 25.57 7.83 34.15
CA GLU A 108 26.42 8.30 35.24
C GLU A 108 25.76 9.57 35.81
N TRP A 109 25.10 9.45 36.96
CA TRP A 109 24.98 10.57 37.89
C TRP A 109 26.30 10.64 38.65
N SER A 110 27.22 11.50 38.22
CA SER A 110 28.38 11.92 38.99
C SER A 110 28.50 13.43 38.96
#